data_AF-A0AAV5SW51-F1
#
_entry.id   AF-A0AAV5SW51-F1
#
_cell.length_a   1.000
_cell.length_b   1.000
_cell.length_c   1.000
_cell.angle_alpha   90.00
_cell.angle_beta   90.00
_cell.angle_gamma   90.00
#
_symmetry.space_group_name_H-M   'P 1'
#
loop_
_entity.id
_entity.type
_entity.pdbx_description
1 polymer ?
#
loop_
_entity_poly.entity_id
_entity_poly.type
_entity_poly.pdbx_seq_one_letter_code
_entity_poly.pdbx_strand_id
1 'polypeptide(L)'
;MENQSYFEKLPRELVWEIFEYTPSSVFELRQTSSVLRSLVDEFAMQRSTIVLVQEVRFFQETDHITIALFIPKHTSSLFELRLKLRRPACRVNVRVTRVNHLGSDPTIYDVKLRDHSEITRVLAHLKVCMGKRIVEVRLSECTDNNTLNTIDELFNGIQFRQLAVSCQTLSD
;
A
#
# COMPACT_ATOMS: atom_id res chain seq x y z
N MET A 1 33.52 12.84 19.29
CA MET A 1 32.54 11.74 19.29
C MET A 1 31.19 12.37 19.49
N GLU A 2 30.41 12.43 18.42
CA GLU A 2 29.21 13.27 18.30
C GLU A 2 28.07 12.81 19.22
N ASN A 3 27.27 13.78 19.69
CA ASN A 3 26.10 13.61 20.56
C ASN A 3 24.98 12.83 19.84
N GLN A 4 25.14 11.52 19.67
CA GLN A 4 24.03 10.65 19.28
C GLN A 4 23.02 10.58 20.44
N SER A 5 21.76 10.76 20.10
CA SER A 5 20.66 10.64 21.04
C SER A 5 20.59 9.22 21.61
N TYR A 6 20.03 9.04 22.80
CA TYR A 6 19.81 7.70 23.36
C TYR A 6 18.95 6.81 22.46
N PHE A 7 18.06 7.42 21.69
CA PHE A 7 17.21 6.72 20.74
C PHE A 7 18.02 6.12 19.57
N GLU A 8 19.01 6.85 19.05
CA GLU A 8 19.90 6.36 17.98
C GLU A 8 20.87 5.25 18.43
N LYS A 9 21.04 5.08 19.75
CA LYS A 9 21.86 4.02 20.34
C LYS A 9 21.07 2.74 20.60
N LEU A 10 19.75 2.76 20.41
CA LEU A 10 18.94 1.56 20.59
C LEU A 10 19.30 0.51 19.53
N PRO A 11 19.23 -0.78 19.89
CA PRO A 11 19.19 -1.87 18.92
C PRO A 11 18.14 -1.61 17.84
N ARG A 12 18.51 -1.93 16.60
CA ARG A 12 17.70 -1.67 15.41
C ARG A 12 16.29 -2.25 15.54
N GLU A 13 16.19 -3.43 16.11
CA GLU A 13 14.96 -4.19 16.29
C GLU A 13 13.97 -3.43 17.18
N LEU A 14 14.45 -2.82 18.27
CA LEU A 14 13.62 -2.01 19.17
C LEU A 14 13.17 -0.71 18.50
N VAL A 15 14.05 -0.08 17.71
CA VAL A 15 13.68 1.11 16.94
C VAL A 15 12.56 0.77 15.95
N TRP A 16 12.64 -0.38 15.30
CA TRP A 16 11.61 -0.84 14.36
C TRP A 16 10.29 -1.16 15.06
N GLU A 17 10.31 -1.81 16.22
CA GLU A 17 9.10 -2.01 17.03
C GLU A 17 8.42 -0.68 17.39
N ILE A 18 9.20 0.35 17.71
CA ILE A 18 8.67 1.70 17.96
C ILE A 18 8.03 2.27 16.68
N PHE A 19 8.67 2.11 15.52
CA PHE A 19 8.09 2.54 14.25
C PHE A 19 6.79 1.78 13.93
N GLU A 20 6.68 0.49 14.26
CA GLU A 20 5.44 -0.27 14.11
C GLU A 20 4.33 0.24 15.02
N TYR A 21 4.67 0.68 16.24
CA TYR A 21 3.71 1.24 17.19
C TYR A 21 3.24 2.66 16.81
N THR A 22 4.12 3.48 16.24
CA THR A 22 3.80 4.88 15.85
C THR A 22 4.08 5.16 14.37
N PRO A 23 3.38 4.50 13.42
CA PRO A 23 3.63 4.67 11.99
C PRO A 23 3.40 6.11 11.51
N SER A 24 2.51 6.85 12.19
CA SER A 24 2.23 8.25 11.88
C SER A 24 3.42 9.18 12.09
N SER A 25 4.31 8.85 13.04
CA SER A 25 5.47 9.67 13.43
C SER A 25 6.75 9.32 12.67
N VAL A 26 6.73 8.26 11.87
CA VAL A 26 7.89 7.75 11.13
C VAL A 26 8.44 8.81 10.16
N PHE A 27 7.57 9.63 9.57
CA PHE A 27 7.99 10.64 8.63
C PHE A 27 8.73 11.80 9.30
N GLU A 28 8.27 12.23 10.48
CA GLU A 28 8.92 13.24 11.31
C GLU A 28 10.27 12.72 11.80
N LEU A 29 10.32 11.48 12.28
CA LEU A 29 11.56 10.82 12.71
C LEU A 29 12.60 10.73 11.57
N ARG A 30 12.16 10.55 10.33
CA ARG A 30 13.04 10.56 9.15
C ARG A 30 13.74 11.91 8.92
N GLN A 31 13.17 13.01 9.42
CA GLN A 31 13.68 14.36 9.23
C GLN A 31 14.63 14.83 10.34
N THR A 32 14.66 14.16 11.48
CA THR A 32 15.40 14.62 12.67
C THR A 32 16.91 14.39 12.57
N SER A 33 17.35 13.27 11.99
CA SER A 33 18.77 12.96 11.81
C SER A 33 19.04 12.06 10.60
N SER A 34 20.30 12.01 10.16
CA SER A 34 20.74 11.11 9.08
C SER A 34 20.67 9.63 9.49
N VAL A 35 20.96 9.32 10.76
CA VAL A 35 20.87 7.96 11.32
C VAL A 35 19.42 7.49 11.31
N LEU A 36 18.50 8.31 11.83
CA LEU A 36 17.08 7.98 11.84
C LEU A 36 16.49 7.90 10.45
N ARG A 37 16.94 8.76 9.53
CA ARG A 37 16.58 8.65 8.12
C ARG A 37 16.94 7.29 7.54
N SER A 38 18.16 6.80 7.77
CA SER A 38 18.59 5.48 7.30
C SER A 38 17.73 4.37 7.89
N LEU A 39 17.50 4.40 9.21
CA LEU A 39 16.71 3.39 9.91
C LEU A 39 15.25 3.36 9.42
N VAL A 40 14.65 4.53 9.19
CA VAL A 40 13.29 4.65 8.65
C VAL A 40 13.24 4.17 7.20
N ASP A 41 14.22 4.53 6.36
CA ASP A 41 14.26 4.10 4.97
C ASP A 41 14.45 2.57 4.88
N GLU A 42 15.33 1.99 5.69
CA GLU A 42 15.50 0.54 5.82
C GLU A 42 14.20 -0.16 6.27
N PHE A 43 13.55 0.37 7.31
CA PHE A 43 12.29 -0.14 7.82
C PHE A 43 11.17 -0.09 6.76
N ALA A 44 11.03 1.02 6.05
CA ALA A 44 10.06 1.16 4.97
C ALA A 44 10.36 0.18 3.82
N MET A 45 11.64 -0.11 3.56
CA MET A 45 12.09 -1.07 2.55
C MET A 45 11.99 -2.54 3.00
N GLN A 46 11.77 -2.81 4.28
CA GLN A 46 11.52 -4.16 4.76
C GLN A 46 10.05 -4.57 4.56
N ARG A 47 9.81 -5.88 4.43
CA ARG A 47 8.46 -6.46 4.44
C ARG A 47 7.97 -6.49 5.89
N SER A 48 7.30 -5.44 6.34
CA SER A 48 6.80 -5.33 7.73
C SER A 48 5.64 -6.30 8.02
N THR A 49 5.40 -6.53 9.30
CA THR A 49 4.22 -7.26 9.79
C THR A 49 2.96 -6.38 9.86
N ILE A 50 3.16 -5.05 9.86
CA ILE A 50 2.10 -4.04 9.85
C ILE A 50 1.19 -4.21 8.64
N VAL A 51 -0.11 -4.18 8.90
CA VAL A 51 -1.16 -4.10 7.87
C VAL A 51 -1.29 -2.64 7.44
N LEU A 52 -0.74 -2.30 6.27
CA LEU A 52 -0.87 -0.93 5.73
C LEU A 52 -2.18 -0.73 4.98
N VAL A 53 -2.64 -1.74 4.25
CA VAL A 53 -3.84 -1.64 3.43
C VAL A 53 -4.98 -2.37 4.11
N GLN A 54 -6.07 -1.66 4.37
CA GLN A 54 -7.29 -2.26 4.89
C GLN A 54 -8.04 -2.97 3.76
N GLU A 55 -8.33 -2.27 2.67
CA GLU A 55 -9.12 -2.83 1.59
C GLU A 55 -8.44 -2.58 0.24
N VAL A 56 -8.50 -3.58 -0.64
CA VAL A 56 -8.19 -3.43 -2.06
C VAL A 56 -9.46 -3.68 -2.85
N ARG A 57 -9.90 -2.69 -3.63
CA ARG A 57 -11.04 -2.82 -4.54
C ARG A 57 -10.60 -2.85 -5.98
N PHE A 58 -11.21 -3.75 -6.74
CA PHE A 58 -11.09 -3.79 -8.20
C PHE A 58 -12.40 -3.38 -8.83
N PHE A 59 -12.29 -2.52 -9.84
CA PHE A 59 -13.38 -2.12 -10.70
C PHE A 59 -12.94 -2.36 -12.14
N GLN A 60 -13.73 -3.12 -12.87
CA GLN A 60 -13.59 -3.25 -14.32
C GLN A 60 -14.36 -2.10 -14.98
N GLU A 61 -13.66 -1.21 -15.67
CA GLU A 61 -14.28 -0.23 -16.57
C GLU A 61 -14.13 -0.70 -18.03
N THR A 62 -14.79 -0.05 -18.98
CA THR A 62 -14.84 -0.49 -20.38
C THR A 62 -13.46 -0.47 -21.08
N ASP A 63 -12.57 0.46 -20.70
CA ASP A 63 -11.24 0.63 -21.30
C ASP A 63 -10.07 0.41 -20.32
N HIS A 64 -10.34 0.16 -19.03
CA HIS A 64 -9.28 0.00 -18.03
C HIS A 64 -9.73 -0.72 -16.75
N ILE A 65 -8.76 -1.16 -15.97
CA ILE A 65 -8.96 -1.64 -14.60
C ILE A 65 -8.61 -0.51 -13.65
N THR A 66 -9.48 -0.24 -12.68
CA THR A 66 -9.18 0.67 -11.56
C THR A 66 -8.95 -0.16 -10.30
N ILE A 67 -7.78 0.04 -9.67
CA ILE A 67 -7.44 -0.53 -8.37
C ILE A 67 -7.47 0.58 -7.34
N ALA A 68 -8.34 0.46 -6.33
CA ALA A 68 -8.42 1.40 -5.23
C ALA A 68 -7.86 0.76 -3.95
N LEU A 69 -6.86 1.41 -3.34
CA LEU A 69 -6.24 0.99 -2.08
C LEU A 69 -6.74 1.88 -0.95
N PHE A 70 -7.36 1.27 0.06
CA PHE A 70 -7.89 1.96 1.24
C PHE A 70 -6.90 1.83 2.38
N ILE A 71 -6.28 2.95 2.75
CA ILE A 71 -5.17 2.99 3.69
C ILE A 71 -5.55 3.86 4.89
N PRO A 72 -5.46 3.36 6.13
CA PRO A 72 -5.71 4.16 7.31
C PRO A 72 -4.88 5.44 7.31
N LYS A 73 -5.50 6.56 7.71
CA LYS A 73 -4.81 7.86 7.77
C LYS A 73 -3.52 7.85 8.60
N HIS A 74 -3.45 7.04 9.66
CA HIS A 74 -2.28 6.97 10.53
C HIS A 74 -1.11 6.14 9.93
N THR A 75 -1.35 5.37 8.86
CA THR A 75 -0.33 4.59 8.15
C THR A 75 -0.08 5.07 6.72
N SER A 76 -0.84 6.03 6.21
CA SER A 76 -0.73 6.51 4.82
C SER A 76 0.62 7.14 4.52
N SER A 77 1.20 7.88 5.47
CA SER A 77 2.55 8.46 5.33
C SER A 77 3.63 7.38 5.11
N LEU A 78 3.54 6.25 5.81
CA LEU A 78 4.44 5.11 5.63
C LEU A 78 4.24 4.43 4.27
N PHE A 79 2.99 4.27 3.82
CA PHE A 79 2.72 3.74 2.48
C PHE A 79 3.26 4.66 1.38
N GLU A 80 3.06 5.98 1.48
CA GLU A 80 3.65 6.94 0.54
C GLU A 80 5.17 6.89 0.55
N LEU A 81 5.78 6.74 1.73
CA LEU A 81 7.23 6.58 1.83
C LEU A 81 7.69 5.33 1.09
N ARG A 82 6.98 4.20 1.23
CA ARG A 82 7.28 2.97 0.48
C ARG A 82 7.17 3.17 -1.03
N LEU A 83 6.11 3.81 -1.50
CA LEU A 83 5.96 4.16 -2.92
C LEU A 83 7.12 5.03 -3.41
N LYS A 84 7.53 6.03 -2.61
CA LYS A 84 8.61 6.96 -2.96
C LYS A 84 9.99 6.31 -2.97
N LEU A 85 10.28 5.41 -2.03
CA LEU A 85 11.58 4.73 -1.95
C LEU A 85 11.72 3.63 -2.98
N ARG A 86 10.63 2.91 -3.26
CA ARG A 86 10.64 1.77 -4.21
C ARG A 86 10.41 2.19 -5.66
N ARG A 87 10.64 3.47 -6.01
CA ARG A 87 10.26 4.10 -7.29
C ARG A 87 10.27 3.06 -8.42
N PRO A 88 9.11 2.75 -9.01
CA PRO A 88 9.10 1.82 -10.11
C PRO A 88 9.86 2.42 -11.29
N ALA A 89 10.45 1.56 -12.12
CA ALA A 89 10.97 1.96 -13.42
C ALA A 89 9.86 2.47 -14.38
N CYS A 90 8.59 2.43 -13.97
CA CYS A 90 7.44 3.00 -14.67
C CYS A 90 6.91 4.23 -13.92
N ARG A 91 6.52 5.27 -14.66
CA ARG A 91 5.73 6.38 -14.12
C ARG A 91 4.29 5.90 -13.94
N VAL A 92 3.97 5.36 -12.76
CA VAL A 92 2.59 4.99 -12.43
C VAL A 92 1.82 6.29 -12.17
N ASN A 93 0.79 6.55 -12.96
CA ASN A 93 -0.15 7.63 -12.70
C ASN A 93 -1.05 7.24 -11.53
N VAL A 94 -0.52 7.32 -10.32
CA VAL A 94 -1.30 7.11 -9.08
C VAL A 94 -2.05 8.39 -8.79
N ARG A 95 -3.38 8.35 -8.93
CA ARG A 95 -4.24 9.46 -8.48
C ARG A 95 -4.53 9.23 -7.01
N VAL A 96 -4.05 10.14 -6.16
CA VAL A 96 -4.38 10.11 -4.73
C VAL A 96 -5.67 10.89 -4.54
N THR A 97 -6.73 10.18 -4.17
CA THR A 97 -8.02 10.79 -3.85
C THR A 97 -8.21 10.72 -2.34
N ARG A 98 -8.25 11.87 -1.68
CA ARG A 98 -8.62 11.94 -0.26
C ARG A 98 -10.14 12.09 -0.20
N VAL A 99 -10.82 11.01 0.17
CA VAL A 99 -12.26 11.05 0.40
C VAL A 99 -12.49 11.34 1.88
N ASN A 100 -13.26 12.39 2.16
CA ASN A 100 -13.61 12.78 3.53
C ASN A 100 -15.05 12.32 3.86
N HIS A 101 -15.22 11.35 4.74
CA HIS A 101 -16.43 10.91 5.41
C HIS A 101 -16.21 10.96 6.94
N LEU A 102 -17.15 11.52 7.69
CA LEU A 102 -16.97 11.79 9.13
C LEU A 102 -16.44 10.56 9.93
N GLY A 103 -15.21 10.65 10.43
CA GLY A 103 -14.75 9.94 11.64
C GLY A 103 -13.43 9.16 11.53
N SER A 104 -13.13 8.50 10.42
CA SER A 104 -11.88 7.72 10.29
C SER A 104 -11.53 7.40 8.83
N ASP A 105 -11.48 8.43 7.99
CA ASP A 105 -11.32 8.19 6.56
C ASP A 105 -10.02 7.48 6.17
N PRO A 106 -10.12 6.43 5.34
CA PRO A 106 -8.97 5.93 4.64
C PRO A 106 -8.52 6.94 3.59
N THR A 107 -7.20 7.08 3.43
CA THR A 107 -6.62 7.68 2.24
C THR A 107 -6.76 6.67 1.11
N ILE A 108 -7.42 7.07 0.01
CA ILE A 108 -7.68 6.20 -1.14
C ILE A 108 -6.64 6.50 -2.22
N TYR A 109 -5.96 5.45 -2.68
CA TYR A 109 -5.04 5.52 -3.81
C TYR A 109 -5.66 4.80 -4.99
N ASP A 110 -6.04 5.55 -6.02
CA ASP A 110 -6.63 5.04 -7.24
C ASP A 110 -5.55 4.86 -8.31
N VAL A 111 -5.47 3.65 -8.86
CA VAL A 111 -4.53 3.29 -9.90
C VAL A 111 -5.32 2.78 -11.09
N LYS A 112 -5.31 3.57 -12.18
CA LYS A 112 -5.97 3.24 -13.45
C LYS A 112 -4.97 2.58 -14.39
N LEU A 113 -5.31 1.40 -14.91
CA LEU A 113 -4.43 0.58 -15.72
C LEU A 113 -5.11 0.20 -17.04
N ARG A 114 -4.53 0.65 -18.16
CA ARG A 114 -5.06 0.45 -19.52
C ARG A 114 -4.33 -0.64 -20.29
N ASP A 115 -3.01 -0.72 -20.13
CA ASP A 115 -2.17 -1.68 -20.83
C ASP A 115 -1.79 -2.85 -19.91
N HIS A 116 -1.95 -4.08 -20.43
CA HIS A 116 -1.55 -5.31 -19.76
C HIS A 116 -0.05 -5.31 -19.38
N SER A 117 0.82 -4.70 -20.19
CA SER A 117 2.25 -4.64 -19.87
C SER A 117 2.54 -3.74 -18.66
N GLU A 118 1.75 -2.67 -18.49
CA GLU A 118 1.80 -1.79 -17.32
C GLU A 118 1.21 -2.47 -16.09
N ILE A 119 0.12 -3.23 -16.27
CA ILE A 119 -0.60 -3.93 -15.19
C ILE A 119 0.37 -4.77 -14.35
N THR A 120 1.06 -5.73 -14.96
CA THR A 120 1.97 -6.64 -14.22
C THR A 120 3.06 -5.87 -13.45
N ARG A 121 3.66 -4.85 -14.06
CA ARG A 121 4.73 -4.05 -13.45
C ARG A 121 4.21 -3.23 -12.27
N VAL A 122 3.05 -2.59 -12.43
CA VAL A 122 2.42 -1.79 -11.38
C VAL A 122 1.97 -2.68 -10.23
N LEU A 123 1.37 -3.84 -10.52
CA LEU A 123 0.95 -4.79 -9.50
C LEU A 123 2.11 -5.33 -8.69
N ALA A 124 3.20 -5.74 -9.33
CA ALA A 124 4.40 -6.17 -8.63
C ALA A 124 4.93 -5.07 -7.69
N HIS A 125 4.89 -3.81 -8.13
CA HIS A 125 5.29 -2.68 -7.30
C HIS A 125 4.34 -2.45 -6.11
N LEU A 126 3.02 -2.42 -6.36
CA LEU A 126 2.01 -2.25 -5.32
C LEU A 126 2.10 -3.38 -4.29
N LYS A 127 2.21 -4.63 -4.73
CA LYS A 127 2.37 -5.83 -3.88
C LYS A 127 3.48 -5.65 -2.84
N VAL A 128 4.63 -5.15 -3.27
CA VAL A 128 5.78 -4.95 -2.38
C VAL A 128 5.55 -3.77 -1.42
N CYS A 129 4.84 -2.72 -1.85
CA CYS A 129 4.50 -1.57 -1.01
C CYS A 129 3.44 -1.89 0.06
N MET A 130 2.40 -2.64 -0.31
CA MET A 130 1.30 -3.04 0.59
C MET A 130 1.76 -4.00 1.69
N GLY A 131 2.75 -4.84 1.39
CA GLY A 131 3.22 -5.89 2.28
C GLY A 131 2.50 -7.21 2.06
N LYS A 132 2.58 -8.12 3.03
CA LYS A 132 2.03 -9.48 2.91
C LYS A 132 0.62 -9.63 3.47
N ARG A 133 0.05 -8.59 4.07
CA ARG A 133 -1.20 -8.68 4.83
C ARG A 133 -2.13 -7.54 4.45
N ILE A 134 -3.35 -7.89 4.11
CA ILE A 134 -4.46 -6.98 3.80
C ILE A 134 -5.66 -7.43 4.62
N VAL A 135 -6.61 -6.55 4.93
CA VAL A 135 -7.82 -6.97 5.66
C VAL A 135 -8.85 -7.57 4.71
N GLU A 136 -9.20 -6.83 3.66
CA GLU A 136 -10.28 -7.16 2.75
C GLU A 136 -9.88 -6.97 1.29
N VAL A 137 -10.37 -7.86 0.43
CA VAL A 137 -10.32 -7.73 -1.02
C VAL A 137 -11.75 -7.69 -1.53
N ARG A 138 -12.09 -6.70 -2.36
CA ARG A 138 -13.41 -6.58 -2.97
C ARG A 138 -13.31 -6.55 -4.48
N LEU A 139 -14.02 -7.47 -5.13
CA LEU A 139 -14.10 -7.56 -6.58
C LEU A 139 -15.48 -7.07 -7.01
N SER A 140 -15.51 -6.01 -7.81
CA SER A 140 -16.76 -5.42 -8.31
C SER A 140 -16.74 -5.49 -9.84
N GLU A 141 -17.72 -6.18 -10.42
CA GLU A 141 -17.92 -6.25 -11.88
C GLU A 141 -16.73 -6.88 -12.64
N CYS A 142 -15.84 -7.61 -11.96
CA CYS A 142 -14.72 -8.33 -12.57
C CYS A 142 -15.21 -9.66 -13.18
N THR A 143 -15.67 -9.62 -14.43
CA THR A 143 -16.17 -10.82 -15.13
C THR A 143 -15.22 -11.40 -16.18
N ASP A 144 -14.23 -10.64 -16.63
CA ASP A 144 -13.30 -11.10 -17.65
C ASP A 144 -12.12 -11.90 -17.04
N ASN A 145 -11.71 -12.95 -17.74
CA ASN A 145 -10.65 -13.85 -17.28
C ASN A 145 -9.29 -13.13 -17.13
N ASN A 146 -9.02 -12.08 -17.91
CA ASN A 146 -7.75 -11.37 -17.84
C ASN A 146 -7.64 -10.61 -16.52
N THR A 147 -8.72 -9.95 -16.10
CA THR A 147 -8.81 -9.25 -14.81
C THR A 147 -8.73 -10.23 -13.65
N LEU A 148 -9.39 -11.38 -13.73
CA LEU A 148 -9.28 -12.41 -12.69
C LEU A 148 -7.84 -12.97 -12.56
N ASN A 149 -7.16 -13.24 -13.68
CA ASN A 149 -5.76 -13.67 -13.67
C ASN A 149 -4.84 -12.59 -13.08
N THR A 150 -5.12 -11.33 -13.40
CA THR A 150 -4.41 -10.16 -12.88
C THR A 150 -4.56 -10.02 -11.36
N ILE A 151 -5.78 -10.22 -10.86
CA ILE A 151 -6.11 -10.25 -9.43
C ILE A 151 -5.36 -11.39 -8.73
N ASP A 152 -5.38 -12.59 -9.31
CA ASP A 152 -4.68 -13.75 -8.76
C ASP A 152 -3.17 -13.51 -8.65
N GLU A 153 -2.55 -12.92 -9.67
CA GLU A 153 -1.13 -12.57 -9.65
C GLU A 153 -0.79 -11.57 -8.53
N LEU A 154 -1.64 -10.54 -8.33
CA LEU A 154 -1.43 -9.57 -7.26
C LEU A 154 -1.47 -10.24 -5.89
N PHE A 155 -2.48 -11.08 -5.66
CA PHE A 155 -2.73 -11.68 -4.34
C PHE A 155 -1.93 -12.94 -4.05
N ASN A 156 -1.23 -13.51 -5.02
CA ASN A 156 -0.36 -14.66 -4.79
C ASN A 156 0.66 -14.38 -3.66
N GLY A 157 0.55 -15.08 -2.53
CA GLY A 157 1.40 -14.89 -1.36
C GLY A 157 1.05 -13.69 -0.46
N ILE A 158 -0.06 -13.00 -0.72
CA ILE A 158 -0.69 -12.03 0.19
C ILE A 158 -1.75 -12.77 1.02
N GLN A 159 -1.74 -12.55 2.33
CA GLN A 159 -2.80 -13.00 3.24
C GLN A 159 -3.85 -11.91 3.36
N PHE A 160 -5.12 -12.27 3.17
CA PHE A 160 -6.27 -11.41 3.47
C PHE A 160 -7.29 -12.14 4.32
N ARG A 161 -8.07 -11.40 5.12
CA ARG A 161 -9.07 -11.99 6.03
C ARG A 161 -10.41 -12.20 5.34
N GLN A 162 -10.76 -11.34 4.40
CA GLN A 162 -12.07 -11.31 3.76
C GLN A 162 -11.93 -11.12 2.26
N LEU A 163 -12.76 -11.84 1.51
CA LEU A 163 -12.99 -11.64 0.09
C LEU A 163 -14.48 -11.36 -0.10
N ALA A 164 -14.80 -10.20 -0.67
CA ALA A 164 -16.14 -9.82 -1.08
C ALA A 164 -16.22 -9.79 -2.61
N VAL A 165 -17.22 -10.43 -3.17
CA VAL A 165 -17.46 -10.42 -4.62
C VAL A 165 -18.86 -9.88 -4.86
N SER A 166 -18.98 -8.86 -5.72
CA SER A 166 -20.24 -8.32 -6.17
C SER A 166 -20.30 -8.33 -7.69
N CYS A 167 -21.25 -9.11 -8.23
CA CYS A 167 -21.60 -9.11 -9.64
C CYS A 167 -22.97 -8.44 -9.77
N GLN A 168 -23.06 -7.36 -10.56
CA GLN A 168 -24.36 -6.85 -10.96
C GLN A 168 -24.87 -7.72 -12.12
N THR A 169 -25.84 -8.60 -11.85
CA THR A 169 -26.66 -9.20 -12.91
C THR A 169 -27.90 -8.35 -13.08
N LEU A 170 -27.87 -7.42 -14.05
CA LEU A 170 -29.10 -6.95 -14.68
C LEU A 170 -29.32 -7.88 -15.87
N SER A 171 -30.13 -8.91 -15.64
CA SER A 171 -30.67 -9.77 -16.68
C SER A 171 -32.04 -9.23 -17.06
N ASP A 172 -32.20 -8.79 -18.31
CA ASP A 172 -33.51 -8.70 -18.97
C ASP A 172 -33.95 -10.10 -19.44
#